data_AF-A0A7W1TW04-F1
#
_entry.id   AF-A0A7W1TW04-F1
#
_cell.length_a   1.000
_cell.length_b   1.000
_cell.length_c   1.000
_cell.angle_alpha   90.00
_cell.angle_beta   90.00
_cell.angle_gamma   90.00
#
_symmetry.space_group_name_H-M   'P 1'
#
loop_
_entity.id
_entity.type
_entity.pdbx_description
1 polymer ?
#
loop_
_entity_poly.entity_id
_entity_poly.type
_entity_poly.pdbx_seq_one_letter_code
_entity_poly.pdbx_strand_id
1 'polypeptide(L)'
;MAELDGEAVLLDEARGLVHALNATATLVWSRCDGSASLGEIVSELTASFGGDQRAVQKDVMAVADILVRRGLVEHRPPSGGG
;
A
#
# COMPACT_ATOMS: atom_id res chain seq x y z
N MET A 1 -3.50 -7.30 -11.16
CA MET A 1 -4.53 -6.53 -10.43
C MET A 1 -5.53 -5.99 -11.45
N ALA A 2 -6.80 -5.88 -11.07
CA ALA A 2 -7.80 -5.14 -11.82
C ALA A 2 -8.37 -4.02 -10.94
N GLU A 3 -8.47 -2.80 -11.47
CA GLU A 3 -8.97 -1.62 -10.74
C GLU A 3 -10.36 -1.23 -11.24
N LEU A 4 -11.22 -0.79 -10.31
CA LEU A 4 -12.58 -0.30 -10.57
C LEU A 4 -12.95 0.76 -9.52
N ASP A 5 -13.32 1.97 -9.97
CA ASP A 5 -13.73 3.08 -9.09
C ASP A 5 -12.74 3.42 -7.95
N GLY A 6 -11.44 3.26 -8.21
CA GLY A 6 -10.38 3.50 -7.22
C GLY A 6 -10.15 2.33 -6.25
N GLU A 7 -11.01 1.32 -6.27
CA GLU A 7 -10.81 0.05 -5.58
C GLU A 7 -10.14 -0.96 -6.51
N ALA A 8 -9.58 -2.04 -5.95
CA ALA A 8 -8.86 -3.01 -6.76
C ALA A 8 -8.99 -4.43 -6.26
N VAL A 9 -8.89 -5.36 -7.20
CA VAL A 9 -8.83 -6.79 -6.92
C VAL A 9 -7.42 -7.28 -7.25
N LEU A 10 -6.74 -7.78 -6.23
CA LEU A 10 -5.43 -8.40 -6.34
C LEU A 10 -5.57 -9.92 -6.34
N LEU A 11 -5.01 -10.57 -7.36
CA LEU A 11 -4.84 -12.02 -7.38
C LEU A 11 -3.46 -12.36 -6.81
N ASP A 12 -3.44 -13.06 -5.68
CA ASP A 12 -2.26 -13.73 -5.13
C ASP A 12 -2.13 -15.09 -5.82
N GLU A 13 -1.36 -15.13 -6.91
CA GLU A 13 -1.12 -16.35 -7.68
C GLU A 13 -0.36 -17.42 -6.90
N ALA A 14 0.49 -17.01 -5.95
CA ALA A 14 1.28 -17.93 -5.14
C ALA A 14 0.40 -18.74 -4.18
N ARG A 15 -0.69 -18.14 -3.68
CA ARG A 15 -1.65 -18.79 -2.79
C ARG A 15 -2.98 -19.15 -3.45
N GLY A 16 -3.20 -18.73 -4.70
CA GLY A 16 -4.48 -18.87 -5.40
C GLY A 16 -5.62 -18.08 -4.74
N LEU A 17 -5.31 -16.95 -4.09
CA LEU A 17 -6.29 -16.15 -3.33
C LEU A 17 -6.59 -14.84 -4.02
N VAL A 18 -7.80 -14.34 -3.83
CA VAL A 18 -8.22 -13.03 -4.31
C VAL A 18 -8.40 -12.09 -3.12
N HIS A 19 -7.80 -10.91 -3.21
CA HIS A 19 -7.88 -9.86 -2.21
C HIS A 19 -8.57 -8.63 -2.80
N ALA A 20 -9.72 -8.26 -2.24
CA ALA A 20 -10.35 -6.98 -2.52
C ALA A 20 -9.64 -5.89 -1.69
N LEU A 21 -9.21 -4.84 -2.36
CA LEU A 21 -8.57 -3.66 -1.81
C LEU A 21 -9.55 -2.49 -1.92
N ASN A 22 -9.74 -1.79 -0.81
CA ASN A 22 -10.43 -0.51 -0.81
C ASN A 22 -9.56 0.58 -1.45
N ALA A 23 -10.10 1.78 -1.63
CA ALA A 23 -9.38 2.88 -2.28
C ALA A 23 -8.00 3.19 -1.67
N THR A 24 -7.90 3.21 -0.33
CA THR A 24 -6.63 3.44 0.36
C THR A 24 -5.64 2.32 0.08
N ALA A 25 -6.07 1.06 0.18
CA ALA A 25 -5.21 -0.10 -0.01
C ALA A 25 -4.76 -0.27 -1.46
N THR A 26 -5.63 0.06 -2.43
CA THR A 26 -5.28 0.13 -3.85
C THR A 26 -4.16 1.13 -4.09
N LEU A 27 -4.27 2.33 -3.50
CA LEU A 27 -3.28 3.36 -3.71
C LEU A 27 -1.94 3.01 -3.06
N VAL A 28 -1.97 2.49 -1.82
CA VAL A 28 -0.76 1.98 -1.15
C VAL A 28 -0.12 0.89 -2.00
N TRP A 29 -0.90 -0.09 -2.47
CA TRP A 29 -0.42 -1.17 -3.33
C TRP A 29 0.21 -0.65 -4.63
N SER A 30 -0.46 0.28 -5.32
CA SER A 30 0.01 0.90 -6.56
C SER A 30 1.38 1.58 -6.39
N ARG A 31 1.70 2.04 -5.18
CA ARG A 31 2.99 2.66 -4.84
C ARG A 31 4.00 1.73 -4.20
N CYS A 32 3.63 0.49 -3.90
CA CYS A 32 4.57 -0.55 -3.49
C CYS A 32 5.35 -1.15 -4.70
N ASP A 33 5.76 -0.31 -5.65
CA ASP A 33 6.57 -0.71 -6.82
C ASP A 33 8.08 -0.79 -6.51
N GLY A 34 8.48 -0.46 -5.28
CA GLY A 34 9.87 -0.44 -4.82
C GLY A 34 10.58 0.90 -4.97
N SER A 35 9.91 1.93 -5.50
CA SER A 35 10.45 3.28 -5.69
C SER A 35 9.93 4.30 -4.69
N ALA A 36 8.67 4.15 -4.22
CA ALA A 36 8.07 5.09 -3.28
C ALA A 36 8.29 4.69 -1.82
N SER A 37 8.59 5.69 -0.98
CA SER A 37 8.65 5.52 0.48
C SER A 37 7.27 5.64 1.12
N LEU A 38 7.04 4.99 2.27
CA LEU A 38 5.78 5.13 3.04
C LEU A 38 5.44 6.59 3.32
N GLY A 39 6.44 7.45 3.57
CA GLY A 39 6.22 8.89 3.78
C GLY A 39 5.66 9.62 2.55
N GLU A 40 6.11 9.26 1.35
CA GLU A 40 5.59 9.83 0.09
C GLU A 40 4.15 9.38 -0.15
N ILE A 41 3.88 8.09 0.08
CA ILE A 41 2.54 7.51 -0.02
C ILE A 41 1.56 8.22 0.92
N VAL A 42 1.95 8.47 2.17
CA VAL A 42 1.12 9.20 3.14
C VAL A 42 0.87 10.65 2.71
N SER A 43 1.91 11.34 2.22
CA SER A 43 1.78 12.73 1.77
C SER A 43 0.80 12.83 0.60
N GLU A 44 0.87 11.90 -0.33
CA GLU A 44 0.01 11.87 -1.50
C GLU A 44 -1.42 11.50 -1.15
N LEU A 45 -1.63 10.48 -0.31
CA LEU A 45 -2.96 10.12 0.20
C LEU A 45 -3.63 11.27 0.95
N THR A 46 -2.86 11.99 1.78
CA THR A 46 -3.37 13.15 2.50
C THR A 46 -3.77 14.27 1.53
N ALA A 47 -3.01 14.47 0.45
CA ALA A 47 -3.32 15.46 -0.58
C ALA A 47 -4.54 15.07 -1.44
N SER A 48 -4.70 13.79 -1.78
CA SER A 48 -5.78 13.31 -2.65
C SER A 48 -7.12 13.16 -1.94
N PHE A 49 -7.13 12.61 -0.71
CA PHE A 49 -8.36 12.33 0.03
C PHE A 49 -8.71 13.43 1.04
N GLY A 50 -7.74 14.28 1.39
CA GLY A 50 -7.87 15.19 2.53
C GLY A 50 -7.91 14.44 3.87
N GLY A 51 -7.84 15.20 4.96
CA GLY A 51 -7.94 14.66 6.31
C GLY A 51 -6.70 14.85 7.17
N ASP A 52 -6.73 14.25 8.36
CA ASP A 52 -5.62 14.35 9.31
C ASP A 52 -4.45 13.45 8.88
N GLN A 53 -3.27 14.05 8.69
CA GLN A 53 -2.08 13.35 8.24
C GLN A 53 -1.70 12.18 9.16
N ARG A 54 -1.95 12.27 10.48
CA ARG A 54 -1.63 11.17 11.41
C ARG A 54 -2.62 10.01 11.27
N ALA A 55 -3.89 10.29 11.00
CA ALA A 55 -4.88 9.26 10.68
C ALA A 55 -4.50 8.53 9.38
N VAL A 56 -4.21 9.29 8.31
CA VAL A 56 -3.76 8.72 7.03
C VAL A 56 -2.48 7.89 7.21
N GLN A 57 -1.52 8.39 7.97
CA GLN A 57 -0.30 7.65 8.28
C GLN A 57 -0.58 6.31 8.95
N LYS A 58 -1.47 6.28 9.95
CA LYS A 58 -1.84 5.03 10.63
C LYS A 58 -2.48 4.04 9.67
N ASP A 59 -3.39 4.50 8.81
CA ASP A 59 -4.08 3.63 7.86
C ASP A 59 -3.11 3.05 6.83
N VAL A 60 -2.22 3.88 6.28
CA VAL A 60 -1.16 3.43 5.36
C VAL A 60 -0.25 2.41 6.01
N MET A 61 0.21 2.67 7.24
CA MET A 61 1.06 1.73 7.96
C MET A 61 0.35 0.41 8.25
N ALA A 62 -0.93 0.45 8.62
CA ALA A 62 -1.73 -0.75 8.85
C ALA A 62 -1.89 -1.59 7.57
N VAL A 63 -2.18 -0.94 6.43
CA VAL A 63 -2.27 -1.60 5.14
C VAL A 63 -0.93 -2.23 4.75
N ALA A 64 0.17 -1.47 4.84
CA ALA A 64 1.50 -1.97 4.51
C ALA A 64 1.89 -3.18 5.38
N ASP A 65 1.61 -3.14 6.69
CA ASP A 65 1.85 -4.28 7.59
C ASP A 65 1.03 -5.51 7.18
N ILE A 66 -0.24 -5.34 6.81
CA ILE A 66 -1.08 -6.44 6.32
C ILE A 66 -0.51 -7.04 5.03
N LEU A 67 -0.08 -6.21 4.08
CA LEU A 67 0.50 -6.67 2.81
C LEU A 67 1.80 -7.46 3.05
N VAL A 68 2.66 -6.99 3.95
CA VAL A 68 3.89 -7.69 4.34
C VAL A 68 3.58 -9.01 5.03
N ARG A 69 2.66 -9.03 5.99
CA ARG A 69 2.26 -10.27 6.70
C ARG A 69 1.65 -11.31 5.78
N ARG A 70 0.96 -10.89 4.72
CA ARG A 70 0.41 -11.78 3.70
C ARG A 70 1.46 -12.23 2.68
N GLY A 71 2.66 -11.66 2.71
CA GLY A 71 3.74 -11.95 1.76
C GLY A 71 3.46 -11.38 0.37
N LEU A 72 2.63 -10.34 0.28
CA LEU A 72 2.26 -9.69 -0.99
C LEU A 72 3.26 -8.60 -1.38
N VAL A 73 3.91 -7.98 -0.39
CA VAL A 73 5.01 -7.03 -0.58
C VAL A 73 6.14 -7.34 0.38
N GLU A 74 7.36 -6.95 0.01
CA GLU A 74 8.54 -7.14 0.85
C GLU A 74 8.98 -5.80 1.47
N HIS A 75 9.22 -5.81 2.78
CA HIS A 75 9.82 -4.66 3.44
C HIS A 75 11.33 -4.64 3.14
N ARG A 76 11.76 -3.71 2.30
CA ARG A 76 13.18 -3.46 2.05
C ARG A 76 13.68 -2.43 3.06
N PRO A 77 14.59 -2.79 3.99
CA PRO A 77 15.25 -1.78 4.80
C PRO A 77 16.02 -0.81 3.88
N PRO A 78 16.16 0.47 4.27
CA PRO A 78 16.98 1.40 3.50
C PRO A 78 18.38 0.79 3.41
N SER A 79 18.83 0.54 2.18
CA SER A 79 20.15 -0.03 1.91
C SER A 79 21.18 0.85 2.60
N GLY A 80 21.70 0.40 3.74
CA GLY A 80 22.75 1.08 4.47
C GLY A 80 23.97 1.14 3.57
N GLY A 81 24.29 2.35 3.08
CA GLY A 81 25.57 2.62 2.47
C GLY A 81 26.65 2.38 3.51
N GLY A 82 27.47 1.35 3.28
CA GLY A 82 28.75 1.16 3.95
C GLY A 82 29.83 2.02 3.30
#